data_AF-A0A7W0KCF9-F1
#
_entry.id   AF-A0A7W0KCF9-F1
#
_cell.length_a   1.000
_cell.length_b   1.000
_cell.length_c   1.000
_cell.angle_alpha   90.00
_cell.angle_beta   90.00
_cell.angle_gamma   90.00
#
_symmetry.space_group_name_H-M   'P 1'
#
loop_
_entity.id
_entity.type
_entity.pdbx_description
1 polymer ?
#
loop_
_entity_poly.entity_id
_entity_poly.type
_entity_poly.pdbx_seq_one_letter_code
_entity_poly.pdbx_strand_id
1 'polypeptide(L)'
;MRQSTAEHYVNDEDFVDIRPWPPAELVGQLVAHVALGRRGLIEDDEDADVFERETDRFELDAWAKLELTAWMAADDTQILATPIGNLIDTQAERCDDAAIVASTIGWAIYVVPFPTLPLATDGGAEQLVLDWAPGPWTPVRNVVKAVRVRTDEALAVERERWELVAWRCELFEDEESIEVDQDALREAIDELSDHDLVASDGRDFILEDGTPLNELGADDLDQIAHEAELRLKTLNWVCGFGEAPQSAPLFLDD
;
A
#
# COMPACT_ATOMS: atom_id res chain seq x y z
N MET A 1 -42.96 -13.81 12.75
CA MET A 1 -41.59 -13.37 13.05
C MET A 1 -41.14 -12.47 11.91
N ARG A 2 -41.07 -11.17 12.15
CA ARG A 2 -40.44 -10.23 11.23
C ARG A 2 -38.99 -10.11 11.70
N GLN A 3 -38.05 -10.53 10.87
CA GLN A 3 -36.64 -10.24 11.10
C GLN A 3 -36.48 -8.73 10.93
N SER A 4 -36.02 -8.09 12.01
CA SER A 4 -35.58 -6.70 12.02
C SER A 4 -34.22 -6.70 11.32
N THR A 5 -34.18 -6.21 10.07
CA THR A 5 -32.94 -5.73 9.47
C THR A 5 -32.53 -4.50 10.25
N ALA A 6 -31.56 -4.67 11.16
CA ALA A 6 -30.82 -3.54 11.69
C ALA A 6 -30.02 -2.97 10.51
N GLU A 7 -30.55 -1.93 9.87
CA GLU A 7 -29.72 -0.99 9.12
C GLU A 7 -28.82 -0.34 10.16
N HIS A 8 -27.58 -0.84 10.28
CA HIS A 8 -26.51 -0.11 10.94
C HIS A 8 -26.23 1.11 10.08
N TYR A 9 -26.79 2.24 10.50
CA TYR A 9 -26.31 3.54 10.07
C TYR A 9 -24.98 3.74 10.76
N VAL A 10 -23.88 3.46 10.06
CA VAL A 10 -22.64 4.16 10.36
C VAL A 10 -22.93 5.62 10.07
N ASN A 11 -22.72 6.49 11.05
CA ASN A 11 -23.07 7.90 10.95
C ASN A 11 -22.02 8.55 10.04
N ASP A 12 -22.43 9.19 8.93
CA ASP A 12 -21.51 9.93 8.02
C ASP A 12 -20.68 11.03 8.74
N GLU A 13 -20.99 11.34 10.01
CA GLU A 13 -20.26 12.31 10.84
C GLU A 13 -18.97 11.74 11.45
N ASP A 14 -18.75 10.42 11.44
CA ASP A 14 -17.60 9.77 12.09
C ASP A 14 -16.40 9.57 11.14
N PHE A 15 -16.60 9.67 9.82
CA PHE A 15 -15.52 9.54 8.83
C PHE A 15 -14.95 10.90 8.38
N VAL A 16 -13.64 10.94 8.16
CA VAL A 16 -12.96 12.09 7.55
C VAL A 16 -13.54 12.34 6.14
N ASP A 17 -13.74 13.61 5.75
CA ASP A 17 -14.17 13.99 4.39
C ASP A 17 -13.10 13.61 3.35
N ILE A 18 -13.28 12.45 2.72
CA ILE A 18 -12.37 11.88 1.73
C ILE A 18 -12.72 12.40 0.33
N ARG A 19 -11.68 12.75 -0.44
CA ARG A 19 -11.81 13.19 -1.83
C ARG A 19 -10.78 12.49 -2.69
N PRO A 20 -11.12 11.30 -3.22
CA PRO A 20 -10.12 10.49 -3.89
C PRO A 20 -9.51 11.17 -5.11
N TRP A 21 -8.22 10.92 -5.36
CA TRP A 21 -7.59 11.44 -6.58
C TRP A 21 -8.30 10.93 -7.84
N PRO A 22 -8.29 11.69 -8.94
CA PRO A 22 -8.86 11.26 -10.21
C PRO A 22 -8.24 9.93 -10.68
N PRO A 23 -8.99 9.04 -11.36
CA PRO A 23 -8.48 7.75 -11.82
C PRO A 23 -7.21 7.82 -12.66
N ALA A 24 -7.02 8.90 -13.42
CA ALA A 24 -5.81 9.10 -14.21
C ALA A 24 -4.55 9.28 -13.35
N GLU A 25 -4.68 9.97 -12.20
CA GLU A 25 -3.57 10.18 -11.26
C GLU A 25 -3.27 8.88 -10.51
N LEU A 26 -4.30 8.18 -10.02
CA LEU A 26 -4.15 6.88 -9.37
C LEU A 26 -3.45 5.87 -10.28
N VAL A 27 -3.90 5.75 -11.54
CA VAL A 27 -3.28 4.85 -12.51
C VAL A 27 -1.85 5.30 -12.87
N GLY A 28 -1.63 6.61 -13.03
CA GLY A 28 -0.29 7.14 -13.32
C GLY A 28 0.72 6.78 -12.23
N GLN A 29 0.35 7.03 -10.97
CA GLN A 29 1.18 6.69 -9.80
C GLN A 29 1.36 5.18 -9.63
N LEU A 30 0.29 4.40 -9.75
CA LEU A 30 0.37 2.93 -9.73
C LEU A 30 1.40 2.41 -10.73
N VAL A 31 1.34 2.87 -11.98
CA VAL A 31 2.26 2.39 -13.02
C VAL A 31 3.68 2.90 -12.80
N ALA A 32 3.86 4.10 -12.24
CA ALA A 32 5.17 4.60 -11.84
C ALA A 32 5.81 3.72 -10.76
N HIS A 33 5.05 3.34 -9.73
CA HIS A 33 5.52 2.44 -8.68
C HIS A 33 5.76 1.02 -9.18
N VAL A 34 4.92 0.49 -10.07
CA VAL A 34 5.17 -0.79 -10.74
C VAL A 34 6.45 -0.75 -11.57
N ALA A 35 6.76 0.37 -12.22
CA ALA A 35 8.04 0.51 -12.94
C ALA A 35 9.24 0.40 -11.99
N LEU A 36 9.17 0.97 -10.78
CA LEU A 36 10.19 0.79 -9.76
C LEU A 36 10.26 -0.65 -9.24
N GLY A 37 9.13 -1.28 -8.94
CA GLY A 37 9.11 -2.69 -8.54
C GLY A 37 9.74 -3.61 -9.59
N ARG A 38 9.43 -3.40 -10.88
CA ARG A 38 10.10 -4.12 -11.98
C ARG A 38 11.59 -3.87 -12.04
N ARG A 39 12.05 -2.66 -11.69
CA ARG A 39 13.49 -2.37 -11.62
C ARG A 39 14.18 -3.21 -10.54
N GLY A 40 13.54 -3.43 -9.38
CA GLY A 40 14.01 -4.37 -8.35
C GLY A 40 14.09 -5.79 -8.90
N LEU A 41 13.01 -6.29 -9.50
CA LEU A 41 12.98 -7.65 -10.09
C LEU A 41 14.07 -7.88 -11.15
N ILE A 42 14.36 -6.88 -11.99
CA ILE A 42 15.45 -6.97 -12.97
C ILE A 42 16.82 -7.03 -12.27
N GLU A 43 17.01 -6.36 -11.14
CA GLU A 43 18.25 -6.43 -10.37
C GLU A 43 18.50 -7.86 -9.87
N ASP A 44 17.44 -8.49 -9.35
CA ASP A 44 17.47 -9.77 -8.66
C ASP A 44 17.28 -11.00 -9.56
N ASP A 45 17.08 -10.80 -10.87
CA ASP A 45 16.96 -11.91 -11.83
C ASP A 45 18.31 -12.63 -12.01
N GLU A 46 18.48 -13.73 -11.26
CA GLU A 46 19.65 -14.59 -11.32
C GLU A 46 19.71 -15.48 -12.57
N ASP A 47 18.57 -15.67 -13.25
CA ASP A 47 18.46 -16.52 -14.44
C ASP A 47 18.88 -15.77 -15.71
N ALA A 48 18.71 -14.44 -15.74
CA ALA A 48 19.10 -13.58 -16.84
C ALA A 48 20.58 -13.16 -16.78
N ASP A 49 21.23 -13.12 -17.94
CA ASP A 49 22.60 -12.62 -18.00
C ASP A 49 22.66 -11.08 -17.82
N VAL A 50 23.85 -10.55 -17.53
CA VAL A 50 24.03 -9.11 -17.26
C VAL A 50 23.61 -8.24 -18.45
N PHE A 51 23.77 -8.75 -19.68
CA PHE A 51 23.41 -7.99 -20.88
C PHE A 51 21.89 -7.96 -21.09
N GLU A 52 21.20 -9.07 -20.82
CA GLU A 52 19.74 -9.15 -20.82
C GLU A 52 19.15 -8.20 -19.79
N ARG A 53 19.60 -8.27 -18.53
CA ARG A 53 19.15 -7.36 -17.46
C ARG A 53 19.39 -5.89 -17.78
N GLU A 54 20.55 -5.55 -18.33
CA GLU A 54 20.84 -4.17 -18.77
C GLU A 54 19.94 -3.71 -19.90
N THR A 55 19.58 -4.61 -20.82
CA THR A 55 18.65 -4.32 -21.91
C THR A 55 17.27 -4.03 -21.34
N ASP A 56 16.74 -4.89 -20.48
CA ASP A 56 15.42 -4.72 -19.86
C ASP A 56 15.34 -3.44 -19.03
N ARG A 57 16.39 -3.16 -18.24
CA ARG A 57 16.52 -1.89 -17.50
C ARG A 57 16.53 -0.69 -18.43
N PHE A 58 17.26 -0.77 -19.55
CA PHE A 58 17.30 0.31 -20.54
C PHE A 58 15.92 0.56 -21.18
N GLU A 59 15.20 -0.50 -21.55
CA GLU A 59 13.87 -0.37 -22.13
C GLU A 59 12.87 0.23 -21.13
N LEU A 60 12.94 -0.21 -19.86
CA LEU A 60 12.11 0.31 -18.77
C LEU A 60 12.35 1.80 -18.51
N ASP A 61 13.61 2.22 -18.37
CA ASP A 61 14.00 3.63 -18.19
C ASP A 61 13.56 4.50 -19.38
N ALA A 62 13.81 4.03 -20.61
CA ALA A 62 13.45 4.78 -21.81
C ALA A 62 11.94 4.96 -21.94
N TRP A 63 11.16 3.93 -21.64
CA TRP A 63 9.69 3.99 -21.64
C TRP A 63 9.16 4.87 -20.51
N ALA A 64 9.69 4.76 -19.29
CA ALA A 64 9.27 5.57 -18.15
C ALA A 64 9.51 7.08 -18.39
N LYS A 65 10.64 7.43 -19.00
CA LYS A 65 10.93 8.82 -19.43
C LYS A 65 9.96 9.37 -20.47
N LEU A 66 9.29 8.50 -21.23
CA LEU A 66 8.31 8.90 -22.23
C LEU A 66 6.90 9.01 -21.64
N GLU A 67 6.51 8.02 -20.84
CA GLU A 67 5.12 7.83 -20.42
C GLU A 67 4.84 8.26 -18.97
N LEU A 68 5.85 8.26 -18.08
CA LEU A 68 5.65 8.35 -16.63
C LEU A 68 6.23 9.61 -15.96
N THR A 69 6.85 10.51 -16.73
CA THR A 69 7.53 11.71 -16.19
C THR A 69 6.63 12.60 -15.32
N ALA A 70 5.32 12.61 -15.56
CA ALA A 70 4.39 13.42 -14.77
C ALA A 70 4.16 12.86 -13.35
N TRP A 71 4.42 11.57 -13.12
CA TRP A 71 4.10 10.87 -11.88
C TRP A 71 5.33 10.41 -11.10
N MET A 72 6.50 10.36 -11.74
CA MET A 72 7.74 9.93 -11.10
C MET A 72 8.48 11.07 -10.40
N ALA A 73 9.02 10.80 -9.21
CA ALA A 73 9.98 11.70 -8.59
C ALA A 73 11.33 11.69 -9.34
N ALA A 74 12.15 12.71 -9.10
CA ALA A 74 13.49 12.79 -9.67
C ALA A 74 14.37 11.61 -9.23
N ASP A 75 14.27 11.22 -7.95
CA ASP A 75 15.03 10.11 -7.39
C ASP A 75 14.59 8.77 -7.99
N ASP A 76 13.29 8.58 -8.23
CA ASP A 76 12.75 7.38 -8.90
C ASP A 76 13.28 7.26 -10.33
N THR A 77 13.35 8.39 -11.04
CA THR A 77 13.92 8.45 -12.39
C THR A 77 15.42 8.10 -12.37
N GLN A 78 16.14 8.52 -11.33
CA GLN A 78 17.53 8.16 -11.15
C GLN A 78 17.69 6.65 -10.91
N ILE A 79 16.83 6.03 -10.10
CA ILE A 79 16.85 4.58 -9.82
C ILE A 79 16.68 3.77 -11.11
N LEU A 80 15.73 4.11 -11.98
CA LEU A 80 15.54 3.42 -13.26
C LEU A 80 16.77 3.56 -14.19
N ALA A 81 17.46 4.69 -14.12
CA ALA A 81 18.66 4.96 -14.92
C ALA A 81 19.94 4.32 -14.36
N THR A 82 19.96 3.89 -13.09
CA THR A 82 21.13 3.28 -12.45
C THR A 82 21.45 1.92 -13.08
N PRO A 83 22.68 1.69 -13.58
CA PRO A 83 23.06 0.42 -14.18
C PRO A 83 22.89 -0.76 -13.22
N ILE A 84 22.75 -1.97 -13.78
CA ILE A 84 22.64 -3.24 -13.03
C ILE A 84 23.88 -3.43 -12.15
N GLY A 85 23.66 -3.86 -10.91
CA GLY A 85 24.67 -4.07 -9.88
C GLY A 85 25.12 -2.80 -9.16
N ASN A 86 24.51 -1.64 -9.45
CA ASN A 86 24.89 -0.35 -8.88
C ASN A 86 23.77 0.32 -8.07
N LEU A 87 22.64 -0.35 -7.85
CA LEU A 87 21.68 0.13 -6.86
C LEU A 87 22.34 0.04 -5.48
N ILE A 88 22.24 1.11 -4.70
CA ILE A 88 22.59 1.07 -3.28
C ILE A 88 21.41 0.49 -2.49
N ASP A 89 21.66 0.00 -1.28
CA ASP A 89 20.66 -0.68 -0.45
C ASP A 89 19.35 0.12 -0.32
N THR A 90 19.41 1.42 -0.06
CA THR A 90 18.22 2.28 0.06
C THR A 90 17.46 2.48 -1.25
N GLN A 91 18.11 2.28 -2.40
CA GLN A 91 17.44 2.31 -3.71
C GLN A 91 16.79 0.96 -4.03
N ALA A 92 17.41 -0.14 -3.60
CA ALA A 92 16.82 -1.48 -3.70
C ALA A 92 15.57 -1.57 -2.81
N GLU A 93 15.68 -1.16 -1.54
CA GLU A 93 14.57 -1.05 -0.59
C GLU A 93 13.42 -0.20 -1.16
N ARG A 94 13.74 0.93 -1.79
CA ARG A 94 12.72 1.76 -2.45
C ARG A 94 12.02 1.08 -3.63
N CYS A 95 12.67 0.12 -4.31
CA CYS A 95 12.01 -0.70 -5.34
C CYS A 95 11.02 -1.69 -4.71
N ASP A 96 11.37 -2.27 -3.56
CA ASP A 96 10.51 -3.19 -2.82
C ASP A 96 9.30 -2.45 -2.24
N ASP A 97 9.53 -1.30 -1.59
CA ASP A 97 8.48 -0.42 -1.07
C ASP A 97 7.49 0.01 -2.17
N ALA A 98 8.01 0.25 -3.37
CA ALA A 98 7.17 0.65 -4.49
C ALA A 98 6.19 -0.46 -4.89
N ALA A 99 6.51 -1.74 -4.69
CA ALA A 99 5.55 -2.83 -4.93
C ALA A 99 4.37 -2.76 -3.94
N ILE A 100 4.63 -2.47 -2.66
CA ILE A 100 3.61 -2.30 -1.61
C ILE A 100 2.73 -1.08 -1.89
N VAL A 101 3.35 0.05 -2.25
CA VAL A 101 2.62 1.27 -2.64
C VAL A 101 1.75 0.99 -3.87
N ALA A 102 2.28 0.29 -4.86
CA ALA A 102 1.54 -0.11 -6.05
C ALA A 102 0.37 -1.04 -5.71
N SER A 103 0.55 -2.08 -4.91
CA SER A 103 -0.53 -3.00 -4.54
C SER A 103 -1.65 -2.29 -3.78
N THR A 104 -1.29 -1.32 -2.94
CA THR A 104 -2.23 -0.45 -2.21
C THR A 104 -3.08 0.40 -3.15
N ILE A 105 -2.45 1.13 -4.08
CA ILE A 105 -3.19 1.91 -5.09
C ILE A 105 -4.03 0.97 -5.97
N GLY A 106 -3.46 -0.17 -6.36
CA GLY A 106 -4.11 -1.21 -7.15
C GLY A 106 -5.38 -1.74 -6.49
N TRP A 107 -5.39 -1.94 -5.17
CA TRP A 107 -6.58 -2.29 -4.43
C TRP A 107 -7.64 -1.19 -4.48
N ALA A 108 -7.26 0.07 -4.25
CA ALA A 108 -8.19 1.20 -4.30
C ALA A 108 -8.89 1.34 -5.65
N ILE A 109 -8.30 0.80 -6.72
CA ILE A 109 -8.83 0.84 -8.08
C ILE A 109 -9.31 -0.52 -8.64
N TYR A 110 -9.54 -1.50 -7.77
CA TYR A 110 -10.00 -2.87 -8.11
C TYR A 110 -9.08 -3.70 -9.00
N VAL A 111 -7.79 -3.35 -9.13
CA VAL A 111 -6.78 -4.22 -9.74
C VAL A 111 -6.47 -5.39 -8.82
N VAL A 112 -6.32 -5.10 -7.52
CA VAL A 112 -6.24 -6.12 -6.48
C VAL A 112 -7.67 -6.42 -6.01
N PRO A 113 -8.20 -7.64 -6.25
CA PRO A 113 -9.62 -7.94 -6.11
C PRO A 113 -10.03 -8.36 -4.69
N PHE A 114 -9.10 -8.34 -3.74
CA PHE A 114 -9.37 -8.73 -2.36
C PHE A 114 -10.36 -7.77 -1.69
N PRO A 115 -11.18 -8.27 -0.74
CA PRO A 115 -12.12 -7.42 -0.01
C PRO A 115 -11.36 -6.34 0.79
N THR A 116 -10.29 -6.72 1.48
CA THR A 116 -9.34 -5.89 2.25
C THR A 116 -7.93 -6.02 1.64
N LEU A 117 -6.98 -5.17 2.02
CA LEU A 117 -5.57 -5.32 1.60
C LEU A 117 -4.88 -6.43 2.40
N PRO A 118 -4.43 -7.54 1.77
CA PRO A 118 -3.74 -8.60 2.49
C PRO A 118 -2.33 -8.16 2.87
N LEU A 119 -1.78 -8.64 3.99
CA LEU A 119 -0.36 -8.39 4.31
C LEU A 119 0.55 -8.79 3.14
N ALA A 120 1.67 -8.09 2.93
CA ALA A 120 2.57 -8.34 1.81
C ALA A 120 3.39 -9.65 1.94
N THR A 121 3.09 -10.49 2.94
CA THR A 121 3.87 -11.69 3.31
C THR A 121 3.93 -12.76 2.22
N ASP A 122 2.95 -12.82 1.31
CA ASP A 122 2.93 -13.78 0.19
C ASP A 122 3.24 -13.15 -1.19
N GLY A 123 3.37 -11.82 -1.26
CA GLY A 123 3.60 -11.06 -2.49
C GLY A 123 2.48 -11.15 -3.54
N GLY A 124 1.33 -11.74 -3.21
CA GLY A 124 0.26 -12.02 -4.16
C GLY A 124 -0.41 -10.77 -4.70
N ALA A 125 -0.61 -9.75 -3.85
CA ALA A 125 -1.19 -8.47 -4.25
C ALA A 125 -0.24 -7.66 -5.14
N GLU A 126 1.05 -7.69 -4.81
CA GLU A 126 2.15 -7.06 -5.55
C GLU A 126 2.27 -7.69 -6.95
N GLN A 127 2.22 -9.01 -7.04
CA GLN A 127 2.26 -9.70 -8.34
C GLN A 127 1.07 -9.32 -9.23
N LEU A 128 -0.13 -9.17 -8.66
CA LEU A 128 -1.32 -8.78 -9.42
C LEU A 128 -1.17 -7.41 -10.09
N VAL A 129 -0.57 -6.42 -9.41
CA VAL A 129 -0.33 -5.10 -10.00
C VAL A 129 0.82 -5.11 -11.00
N LEU A 130 1.86 -5.91 -10.76
CA LEU A 130 2.97 -6.12 -11.70
C LEU A 130 2.48 -6.72 -13.03
N ASP A 131 1.56 -7.68 -12.98
CA ASP A 131 0.96 -8.33 -14.15
C ASP A 131 -0.04 -7.43 -14.88
N TRP A 132 -0.78 -6.61 -14.14
CA TRP A 132 -1.79 -5.72 -14.70
C TRP A 132 -1.19 -4.51 -15.41
N ALA A 133 -0.15 -3.91 -14.85
CA ALA A 133 0.38 -2.65 -15.34
C ALA A 133 1.00 -2.78 -16.75
N PRO A 134 0.84 -1.78 -17.63
CA PRO A 134 1.51 -1.78 -18.91
C PRO A 134 3.03 -1.83 -18.72
N GLY A 135 3.70 -2.63 -19.55
CA GLY A 135 5.16 -2.70 -19.63
C GLY A 135 5.75 -1.73 -20.65
N PRO A 136 7.08 -1.81 -20.86
CA PRO A 136 7.76 -1.09 -21.92
C PRO A 136 6.97 -1.14 -23.24
N TRP A 137 6.97 -0.02 -23.95
CA TRP A 137 6.31 0.15 -25.26
C TRP A 137 4.77 0.18 -25.24
N THR A 138 4.14 0.02 -24.08
CA THR A 138 2.67 0.08 -23.96
C THR A 138 2.22 1.43 -23.38
N PRO A 139 1.32 2.19 -24.05
CA PRO A 139 0.84 3.47 -23.53
C PRO A 139 -0.01 3.35 -22.26
N VAL A 140 0.27 4.16 -21.24
CA VAL A 140 -0.42 4.13 -19.93
C VAL A 140 -1.91 4.46 -20.06
N ARG A 141 -2.24 5.40 -20.95
CA ARG A 141 -3.62 5.82 -21.23
C ARG A 141 -4.57 4.68 -21.61
N ASN A 142 -4.03 3.54 -22.06
CA ASN A 142 -4.84 2.39 -22.45
C ASN A 142 -5.55 1.74 -21.26
N VAL A 143 -4.94 1.78 -20.07
CA VAL A 143 -5.52 1.16 -18.87
C VAL A 143 -6.38 2.12 -18.05
N VAL A 144 -6.14 3.44 -18.14
CA VAL A 144 -6.89 4.47 -17.40
C VAL A 144 -8.41 4.38 -17.57
N LYS A 145 -8.88 4.08 -18.78
CA LYS A 145 -10.33 4.09 -19.10
C LYS A 145 -11.11 2.92 -18.50
N ALA A 146 -10.43 1.85 -18.10
CA ALA A 146 -11.05 0.63 -17.60
C ALA A 146 -11.24 0.63 -16.09
N VAL A 147 -10.66 1.62 -15.40
CA VAL A 147 -10.52 1.63 -13.95
C VAL A 147 -11.70 2.31 -13.27
N ARG A 148 -12.06 1.80 -12.10
CA ARG A 148 -13.01 2.41 -11.16
C ARG A 148 -12.35 2.52 -9.80
N VAL A 149 -12.63 3.60 -9.08
CA VAL A 149 -12.20 3.76 -7.69
C VAL A 149 -13.24 3.07 -6.79
N ARG A 150 -12.78 2.47 -5.69
CA ARG A 150 -13.62 2.01 -4.59
C ARG A 150 -14.44 3.16 -4.01
N THR A 151 -15.52 2.83 -3.32
CA THR A 151 -16.38 3.81 -2.66
C THR A 151 -15.63 4.50 -1.52
N ASP A 152 -16.01 5.74 -1.21
CA ASP A 152 -15.40 6.51 -0.12
C ASP A 152 -15.48 5.74 1.21
N GLU A 153 -16.61 5.08 1.49
CA GLU A 153 -16.80 4.19 2.65
C GLU A 153 -15.76 3.06 2.68
N ALA A 154 -15.50 2.38 1.55
CA ALA A 154 -14.54 1.29 1.51
C ALA A 154 -13.09 1.81 1.69
N LEU A 155 -12.79 2.99 1.16
CA LEU A 155 -11.48 3.62 1.35
C LEU A 155 -11.27 4.08 2.80
N ALA A 156 -12.30 4.66 3.43
CA ALA A 156 -12.27 5.10 4.83
C ALA A 156 -12.02 3.92 5.78
N VAL A 157 -12.81 2.86 5.61
CA VAL A 157 -12.71 1.63 6.42
C VAL A 157 -11.33 0.99 6.29
N GLU A 158 -10.79 0.86 5.07
CA GLU A 158 -9.48 0.24 4.89
C GLU A 158 -8.36 1.13 5.45
N ARG A 159 -8.49 2.46 5.34
CA ARG A 159 -7.55 3.41 5.95
C ARG A 159 -7.54 3.27 7.48
N GLU A 160 -8.70 3.27 8.13
CA GLU A 160 -8.83 3.09 9.59
C GLU A 160 -8.24 1.75 10.04
N ARG A 161 -8.46 0.70 9.25
CA ARG A 161 -7.83 -0.60 9.52
C ARG A 161 -6.31 -0.50 9.56
N TRP A 162 -5.69 0.14 8.57
CA TRP A 162 -4.23 0.32 8.52
C TRP A 162 -3.70 1.32 9.55
N GLU A 163 -4.49 2.32 9.92
CA GLU A 163 -4.19 3.26 11.00
C GLU A 163 -4.05 2.52 12.34
N LEU A 164 -4.97 1.60 12.64
CA LEU A 164 -4.85 0.80 13.85
C LEU A 164 -3.68 -0.18 13.81
N VAL A 165 -3.38 -0.79 12.65
CA VAL A 165 -2.19 -1.65 12.52
C VAL A 165 -0.92 -0.83 12.77
N ALA A 166 -0.80 0.35 12.15
CA ALA A 166 0.35 1.25 12.35
C ALA A 166 0.46 1.69 13.82
N TRP A 167 -0.62 2.16 14.42
CA TRP A 167 -0.66 2.54 15.83
C TRP A 167 -0.30 1.38 16.76
N ARG A 168 -0.77 0.17 16.45
CA ARG A 168 -0.43 -1.03 17.21
C ARG A 168 1.06 -1.36 17.12
N CYS A 169 1.67 -1.21 15.94
CA CYS A 169 3.10 -1.40 15.72
C CYS A 169 3.94 -0.36 16.47
N GLU A 170 3.57 0.92 16.45
CA GLU A 170 4.26 1.99 17.21
C GLU A 170 4.32 1.69 18.72
N LEU A 171 3.29 1.03 19.26
CA LEU A 171 3.28 0.61 20.67
C LEU A 171 4.32 -0.46 21.03
N PHE A 172 4.87 -1.17 20.04
CA PHE A 172 5.95 -2.12 20.27
C PHE A 172 7.34 -1.48 20.19
N GLU A 173 7.50 -0.36 19.47
CA GLU A 173 8.80 0.30 19.29
C GLU A 173 9.22 1.15 20.50
N ASP A 174 8.26 1.71 21.23
CA ASP A 174 8.53 2.64 22.33
C ASP A 174 8.07 2.08 23.69
N GLU A 175 8.90 1.20 24.29
CA GLU A 175 8.66 0.63 25.63
C GLU A 175 8.55 1.71 26.75
N GLU A 176 9.02 2.95 26.49
CA GLU A 176 8.95 4.06 27.44
C GLU A 176 7.76 5.01 27.21
N SER A 177 7.05 4.95 26.07
CA SER A 177 5.85 5.76 25.79
C SER A 177 4.54 5.13 26.28
N ILE A 178 4.60 3.98 26.97
CA ILE A 178 3.50 3.17 27.51
C ILE A 178 2.76 3.87 28.69
N GLU A 179 2.30 5.09 28.49
CA GLU A 179 1.00 5.54 29.00
C GLU A 179 -0.04 5.60 27.86
N VAL A 180 0.24 4.98 26.71
CA VAL A 180 -0.81 4.75 25.71
C VAL A 180 -1.83 3.78 26.28
N ASP A 181 -3.08 4.24 26.24
CA ASP A 181 -4.23 3.63 26.85
C ASP A 181 -4.55 2.29 26.15
N GLN A 182 -3.98 1.20 26.67
CA GLN A 182 -4.30 -0.17 26.25
C GLN A 182 -5.82 -0.44 26.27
N ASP A 183 -6.58 0.28 27.11
CA ASP A 183 -8.03 0.19 27.07
C ASP A 183 -8.63 0.91 25.85
N ALA A 184 -8.07 2.03 25.39
CA ALA A 184 -8.48 2.71 24.15
C ALA A 184 -8.16 1.87 22.90
N LEU A 185 -6.99 1.20 22.89
CA LEU A 185 -6.66 0.26 21.81
C LEU A 185 -7.63 -0.91 21.79
N ARG A 186 -7.94 -1.49 22.96
CA ARG A 186 -8.92 -2.56 23.04
C ARG A 186 -10.30 -2.09 22.60
N GLU A 187 -10.72 -0.88 22.98
CA GLU A 187 -12.00 -0.31 22.56
C GLU A 187 -12.06 -0.15 21.04
N ALA A 188 -11.01 0.35 20.40
CA ALA A 188 -10.94 0.46 18.94
C ALA A 188 -10.93 -0.92 18.23
N ILE A 189 -10.21 -1.90 18.78
CA ILE A 189 -10.19 -3.28 18.27
C ILE A 189 -11.58 -3.92 18.40
N ASP A 190 -12.22 -3.77 19.56
CA ASP A 190 -13.56 -4.31 19.83
C ASP A 190 -14.58 -3.67 18.87
N GLU A 191 -14.53 -2.35 18.66
CA GLU A 191 -15.40 -1.63 17.72
C GLU A 191 -15.23 -2.14 16.29
N LEU A 192 -14.00 -2.19 15.76
CA LEU A 192 -13.77 -2.67 14.40
C LEU A 192 -14.07 -4.17 14.24
N SER A 193 -13.84 -4.98 15.28
CA SER A 193 -14.19 -6.40 15.26
C SER A 193 -15.71 -6.61 15.24
N ASP A 194 -16.48 -5.80 15.97
CA ASP A 194 -17.95 -5.83 15.96
C ASP A 194 -18.53 -5.45 14.57
N HIS A 195 -17.73 -4.74 13.76
CA HIS A 195 -18.03 -4.39 12.38
C HIS A 195 -17.46 -5.37 11.32
N ASP A 196 -16.91 -6.52 11.74
CA ASP A 196 -16.25 -7.51 10.86
C ASP A 196 -15.09 -6.93 10.01
N LEU A 197 -14.46 -5.83 10.47
CA LEU A 197 -13.38 -5.13 9.74
C LEU A 197 -11.99 -5.68 10.04
N VAL A 198 -11.81 -6.24 11.24
CA VAL A 198 -10.59 -6.90 11.69
C VAL A 198 -10.94 -8.18 12.43
N ALA A 199 -10.09 -9.20 12.29
CA ALA A 199 -10.15 -10.35 13.18
C ALA A 199 -9.44 -10.00 14.49
N SER A 200 -10.04 -10.34 15.62
CA SER A 200 -9.46 -10.16 16.94
C SER A 200 -9.69 -11.38 17.85
N ASP A 201 -8.78 -11.59 18.80
CA ASP A 201 -8.94 -12.54 19.91
C ASP A 201 -9.49 -11.86 21.19
N GLY A 202 -9.90 -10.59 21.09
CA GLY A 202 -10.33 -9.73 22.19
C GLY A 202 -9.18 -9.06 22.95
N ARG A 203 -7.94 -9.19 22.47
CA ARG A 203 -6.74 -8.54 23.03
C ARG A 203 -5.79 -8.00 21.97
N ASP A 204 -5.77 -8.59 20.78
CA ASP A 204 -4.91 -8.17 19.69
C ASP A 204 -5.56 -8.37 18.31
N PHE A 205 -4.89 -7.85 17.28
CA PHE A 205 -5.21 -8.14 15.89
C PHE A 205 -4.75 -9.54 15.52
N ILE A 206 -5.64 -10.30 14.90
CA ILE A 206 -5.33 -11.58 14.28
C ILE A 206 -5.02 -11.32 12.81
N LEU A 207 -3.83 -11.71 12.38
CA LEU A 207 -3.42 -11.66 10.99
C LEU A 207 -4.16 -12.70 10.15
N GLU A 208 -4.07 -12.61 8.83
CA GLU A 208 -4.83 -13.49 7.91
C GLU A 208 -4.47 -14.99 8.06
N ASP A 209 -3.27 -15.30 8.54
CA ASP A 209 -2.81 -16.65 8.84
C ASP A 209 -3.30 -17.19 10.19
N GLY A 210 -4.00 -16.34 10.98
CA GLY A 210 -4.51 -16.65 12.30
C GLY A 210 -3.55 -16.30 13.45
N THR A 211 -2.37 -15.75 13.16
CA THR A 211 -1.38 -15.39 14.18
C THR A 211 -1.73 -14.04 14.82
N PRO A 212 -1.79 -13.93 16.16
CA PRO A 212 -1.92 -12.65 16.83
C PRO A 212 -0.66 -11.80 16.67
N LEU A 213 -0.81 -10.49 16.50
CA LEU A 213 0.32 -9.59 16.26
C LEU A 213 1.38 -9.65 17.40
N ASN A 214 0.96 -9.70 18.67
CA ASN A 214 1.88 -9.83 19.82
C ASN A 214 2.66 -11.16 19.91
N GLU A 215 2.33 -12.17 19.10
CA GLU A 215 3.05 -13.45 19.06
C GLU A 215 4.19 -13.45 18.04
N LEU A 216 4.31 -12.40 17.24
CA LEU A 216 5.36 -12.24 16.24
C LEU A 216 6.74 -11.92 16.84
N GLY A 217 7.78 -12.28 16.08
CA GLY A 217 9.15 -11.85 16.40
C GLY A 217 9.35 -10.36 16.12
N ALA A 218 10.40 -9.77 16.70
CA ALA A 218 10.75 -8.36 16.48
C ALA A 218 10.95 -8.04 14.98
N ASP A 219 11.66 -8.89 14.25
CA ASP A 219 11.91 -8.68 12.82
C ASP A 219 10.60 -8.67 11.99
N ASP A 220 9.63 -9.54 12.33
CA ASP A 220 8.33 -9.60 11.67
C ASP A 220 7.47 -8.38 12.03
N LEU A 221 7.54 -7.91 13.29
CA LEU A 221 6.86 -6.70 13.75
C LEU A 221 7.39 -5.45 13.05
N ASP A 222 8.72 -5.30 12.94
CA ASP A 222 9.36 -4.18 12.23
C ASP A 222 8.94 -4.18 10.75
N GLN A 223 8.88 -5.35 10.11
CA GLN A 223 8.41 -5.48 8.73
C GLN A 223 6.95 -5.05 8.58
N ILE A 224 6.06 -5.50 9.48
CA ILE A 224 4.65 -5.12 9.46
C ILE A 224 4.48 -3.63 9.76
N ALA A 225 5.27 -3.07 10.67
CA ALA A 225 5.26 -1.65 11.00
C ALA A 225 5.59 -0.80 9.76
N HIS A 226 6.67 -1.17 9.07
CA HIS A 226 7.08 -0.52 7.83
C HIS A 226 6.03 -0.64 6.72
N GLU A 227 5.46 -1.83 6.53
CA GLU A 227 4.37 -2.06 5.57
C GLU A 227 3.14 -1.20 5.92
N ALA A 228 2.76 -1.16 7.20
CA ALA A 228 1.62 -0.39 7.66
C ALA A 228 1.81 1.11 7.42
N GLU A 229 3.02 1.63 7.66
CA GLU A 229 3.35 3.02 7.34
C GLU A 229 3.15 3.33 5.85
N LEU A 230 3.74 2.50 4.98
CA LEU A 230 3.64 2.67 3.53
C LEU A 230 2.19 2.62 3.04
N ARG A 231 1.41 1.65 3.53
CA ARG A 231 0.02 1.46 3.14
C ARG A 231 -0.86 2.58 3.63
N LEU A 232 -0.71 2.99 4.89
CA LEU A 232 -1.49 4.07 5.48
C LEU A 232 -1.23 5.40 4.77
N LYS A 233 0.04 5.76 4.53
CA LYS A 233 0.38 6.97 3.77
C LYS A 233 -0.15 6.92 2.35
N THR A 234 -0.08 5.76 1.71
CA THR A 234 -0.63 5.57 0.36
C THR A 234 -2.15 5.70 0.36
N LEU A 235 -2.86 5.13 1.33
CA LEU A 235 -4.31 5.26 1.46
C LEU A 235 -4.73 6.69 1.78
N ASN A 236 -4.00 7.39 2.66
CA ASN A 236 -4.19 8.81 2.92
C ASN A 236 -4.03 9.62 1.64
N TRP A 237 -2.97 9.36 0.86
CA TRP A 237 -2.81 9.97 -0.44
C TRP A 237 -3.98 9.65 -1.37
N VAL A 238 -4.36 8.39 -1.54
CA VAL A 238 -5.50 7.95 -2.37
C VAL A 238 -6.76 8.74 -2.01
N CYS A 239 -6.99 8.95 -0.72
CA CYS A 239 -8.12 9.69 -0.16
C CYS A 239 -8.05 11.22 -0.33
N GLY A 240 -6.98 11.74 -0.95
CA GLY A 240 -6.81 13.15 -1.25
C GLY A 240 -5.94 13.92 -0.23
N PHE A 241 -5.27 13.24 0.69
CA PHE A 241 -4.40 13.86 1.68
C PHE A 241 -2.94 13.85 1.20
N GLY A 242 -2.36 15.04 0.99
CA GLY A 242 -0.98 15.19 0.50
C GLY A 242 -0.86 15.23 -1.03
N GLU A 243 0.34 15.50 -1.53
CA GLU A 243 0.60 15.71 -2.97
C GLU A 243 1.04 14.42 -3.68
N ALA A 244 1.70 13.52 -2.95
CA ALA A 244 2.19 12.21 -3.41
C ALA A 244 2.16 11.19 -2.25
N PRO A 245 2.15 9.87 -2.52
CA PRO A 245 2.07 8.82 -1.49
C PRO A 245 3.07 9.02 -0.33
N GLN A 246 4.34 9.27 -0.66
CA GLN A 246 5.41 9.47 0.32
C GLN A 246 5.31 10.76 1.16
N SER A 247 4.50 11.73 0.71
CA SER A 247 4.31 13.02 1.36
C SER A 247 3.01 13.12 2.16
N ALA A 248 2.14 12.11 2.04
CA ALA A 248 0.92 12.07 2.81
C ALA A 248 1.24 11.99 4.30
N PRO A 249 0.47 12.68 5.15
CA PRO A 249 0.58 12.52 6.60
C PRO A 249 0.33 11.06 6.99
N LEU A 250 1.02 10.59 8.02
CA LEU A 250 0.80 9.24 8.55
C LEU A 250 -0.52 9.19 9.34
N PHE A 251 -0.67 10.10 10.31
CA PHE A 251 -1.90 10.35 11.05
C PHE A 251 -2.52 11.68 10.62
N LEU A 252 -3.84 11.73 10.51
CA LEU A 252 -4.53 13.00 10.25
C LEU A 252 -4.78 13.69 11.59
N ASP A 253 -4.33 14.94 11.72
CA ASP A 253 -4.66 15.77 12.88
C ASP A 253 -6.16 16.14 12.83
N ASP A 254 -6.88 15.86 13.92
CA ASP A 254 -8.28 16.31 14.16
C ASP A 254 -8.41 17.83 14.37
#